data_AF-F9VZ05-F1
#
_entry.id   AF-F9VZ05-F1
#
_cell.length_a   1.000
_cell.length_b   1.000
_cell.length_c   1.000
_cell.angle_alpha   90.00
_cell.angle_beta   90.00
_cell.angle_gamma   90.00
#
_symmetry.space_group_name_H-M   'P 1'
#
loop_
_entity.id
_entity.type
_entity.pdbx_description
1 polymer ?
#
loop_
_entity_poly.entity_id
_entity_poly.type
_entity_poly.pdbx_seq_one_letter_code
_entity_poly.pdbx_strand_id
1 'polypeptide(L)' 'MKAYWVRGPGAARIKWNTPGDFKRCVAQLSPYVRDPEGLCNVYHQAATGGPPGHGSAERHS' A
#
# COMPACT_ATOMS: atom_id res chain seq x y z
N MET A 1 -6.07 -7.32 11.51
CA MET A 1 -5.21 -7.37 10.30
C MET A 1 -5.05 -6.00 9.63
N LYS A 2 -6.13 -5.28 9.27
CA LYS A 2 -6.05 -3.95 8.62
C LYS A 2 -5.16 -2.94 9.37
N ALA A 3 -5.30 -2.81 10.70
CA ALA A 3 -4.47 -1.88 11.48
C ALA A 3 -2.96 -2.18 11.41
N TYR A 4 -2.56 -3.45 11.30
CA TYR A 4 -1.15 -3.85 11.20
C TYR A 4 -0.52 -3.36 9.88
N TRP A 5 -1.28 -3.49 8.77
CA TRP A 5 -0.83 -3.10 7.43
C TRP A 5 -1.04 -1.62 7.12
N VAL A 6 -2.01 -0.95 7.75
CA VAL A 6 -2.32 0.47 7.54
C VAL A 6 -1.47 1.40 8.42
N ARG A 7 -1.25 1.04 9.70
CA ARG A 7 -0.55 1.89 10.68
C ARG A 7 0.46 1.18 11.59
N GLY A 8 0.57 -0.15 11.48
CA GLY A 8 1.41 -0.97 12.35
C GLY A 8 2.75 -1.37 11.70
N PRO A 9 3.40 -2.42 12.23
CA PRO A 9 4.69 -2.88 11.71
C PRO A 9 4.65 -3.27 10.22
N GLY A 10 3.53 -3.76 9.72
CA GLY A 10 3.33 -4.03 8.28
C GLY A 10 3.35 -2.74 7.45
N ALA A 11 2.74 -1.67 7.94
CA ALA A 11 2.76 -0.36 7.30
C ALA A 11 4.18 0.21 7.19
N ALA A 12 5.01 0.02 8.22
CA ALA A 12 6.41 0.44 8.20
C ALA A 12 7.24 -0.32 7.14
N ARG A 13 6.90 -1.58 6.86
CA ARG A 13 7.53 -2.36 5.77
C ARG A 13 7.07 -1.89 4.39
N ILE A 14 5.79 -1.56 4.24
CA ILE A 14 5.21 -1.06 2.98
C ILE A 14 5.72 0.34 2.65
N LYS A 15 5.86 1.19 3.68
CA LYS A 15 6.20 2.62 3.58
C LYS A 15 5.18 3.37 2.72
N TRP A 16 3.95 3.49 3.22
CA TRP A 16 2.88 4.25 2.55
C TRP A 16 3.32 5.68 2.17
N ASN A 17 2.71 6.24 1.13
CA ASN A 17 3.08 7.55 0.54
C ASN A 17 4.52 7.61 0.00
N THR A 18 5.12 6.47 -0.39
CA THR A 18 6.42 6.46 -1.07
C THR A 18 6.32 5.73 -2.40
N PRO A 19 7.10 6.12 -3.42
CA PRO A 19 7.05 5.46 -4.72
C PRO A 19 7.19 3.94 -4.60
N GLY A 20 6.24 3.22 -5.18
CA GLY A 20 6.22 1.75 -5.18
C GLY A 20 5.68 1.09 -3.91
N ASP A 21 5.08 1.84 -2.98
CA ASP A 21 4.45 1.27 -1.78
C ASP A 21 3.38 0.22 -2.13
N PHE A 22 2.55 0.47 -3.15
CA PHE A 22 1.52 -0.47 -3.58
C PHE A 22 2.12 -1.81 -4.03
N LYS A 23 3.21 -1.77 -4.81
CA LYS A 23 3.93 -2.98 -5.23
C LYS A 23 4.53 -3.73 -4.03
N ARG A 24 5.06 -3.03 -3.02
CA ARG A 24 5.55 -3.66 -1.78
C ARG A 24 4.41 -4.32 -1.01
N CYS A 25 3.24 -3.67 -0.93
CA CYS A 25 2.05 -4.26 -0.32
C CYS A 25 1.68 -5.58 -1.01
N VAL A 26 1.53 -5.55 -2.34
CA VAL A 26 1.15 -6.75 -3.13
C VAL A 26 2.17 -7.87 -2.94
N ALA A 27 3.47 -7.58 -2.97
CA ALA A 27 4.52 -8.57 -2.78
C ALA A 27 4.52 -9.22 -1.38
N GLN A 28 4.15 -8.46 -0.33
CA GLN A 28 4.05 -8.99 1.03
C GLN A 28 2.80 -9.86 1.22
N LEU A 29 1.71 -9.55 0.51
CA LEU A 29 0.40 -10.18 0.72
C LEU A 29 0.10 -11.29 -0.29
N SER A 30 0.70 -11.29 -1.49
CA SER A 30 0.46 -12.30 -2.53
C SER A 30 0.66 -13.76 -2.08
N PRO A 31 1.55 -14.10 -1.12
CA PRO A 31 1.66 -15.48 -0.64
C PRO A 31 0.49 -15.92 0.26
N TYR A 32 -0.30 -14.97 0.77
CA TYR A 32 -1.26 -15.22 1.85
C TYR A 32 -2.72 -14.96 1.47
N VAL A 33 -2.98 -14.23 0.38
CA VAL A 33 -4.33 -13.84 -0.03
C VAL A 33 -4.57 -14.10 -1.51
N ARG A 34 -5.83 -14.37 -1.88
CA ARG A 34 -6.23 -14.67 -3.26
C ARG A 34 -6.23 -13.45 -4.18
N ASP A 35 -6.58 -12.28 -3.63
CA ASP A 35 -6.63 -11.01 -4.35
C ASP A 35 -5.81 -9.95 -3.61
N PRO A 36 -4.47 -9.97 -3.76
CA PRO A 36 -3.60 -9.04 -3.04
C PRO A 36 -3.77 -7.60 -3.53
N GLU A 37 -4.08 -7.39 -4.80
CA GLU A 37 -4.22 -6.06 -5.40
C GLU A 37 -5.46 -5.32 -4.88
N GLY A 38 -6.63 -5.98 -4.87
CA GLY A 38 -7.84 -5.37 -4.30
C GLY A 38 -7.71 -5.11 -2.81
N LEU A 39 -7.09 -6.02 -2.05
CA LEU A 39 -6.84 -5.80 -0.62
C LEU A 39 -5.87 -4.63 -0.37
N CYS A 40 -4.79 -4.54 -1.15
CA CYS A 40 -3.83 -3.44 -1.07
C CYS A 40 -4.44 -2.10 -1.47
N ASN A 41 -5.41 -2.07 -2.38
CA ASN A 41 -6.13 -0.85 -2.74
C ASN A 41 -6.93 -0.31 -1.53
N VAL A 42 -7.63 -1.19 -0.82
CA VAL A 42 -8.37 -0.84 0.41
C VAL A 42 -7.42 -0.35 1.52
N TYR A 43 -6.25 -0.97 1.65
CA TYR A 43 -5.26 -0.58 2.66
C TYR A 43 -4.56 0.73 2.32
N HIS A 44 -4.22 0.94 1.04
CA HIS A 44 -3.63 2.19 0.56
C HIS A 44 -4.57 3.36 0.86
N GLN A 45 -5.84 3.27 0.44
CA GLN A 45 -6.84 4.31 0.71
C GLN A 45 -7.00 4.59 2.21
N ALA A 46 -6.97 3.56 3.05
CA ALA A 46 -7.05 3.73 4.49
C ALA A 46 -5.79 4.34 5.12
N ALA A 47 -4.62 4.19 4.49
CA ALA A 47 -3.34 4.67 5.02
C ALA A 47 -2.96 6.06 4.49
N THR A 48 -3.28 6.36 3.23
CA THR A 48 -2.87 7.59 2.52
C THR A 48 -4.01 8.53 2.23
N GLY A 49 -5.27 8.06 2.33
CA GLY A 49 -6.46 8.86 1.99
C GLY A 49 -6.82 8.86 0.50
N GLY A 50 -6.10 8.12 -0.35
CA GLY A 50 -6.37 8.06 -1.79
C GLY A 50 -6.06 6.70 -2.42
N PRO A 51 -6.51 6.44 -3.66
CA PRO A 51 -6.13 5.23 -4.39
C PRO A 51 -4.62 5.20 -4.66
N PRO A 52 -4.03 4.01 -4.88
CA PRO A 52 -2.64 3.91 -5.33
C PRO A 52 -2.48 4.65 -6.66
N GLY A 53 -1.65 5.68 -6.66
CA GLY A 53 -1.33 6.46 -7.85
C GLY A 53 -0.12 5.87 -8.57
N HIS A 54 -0.18 5.82 -9.90
CA HIS A 54 1.01 5.80 -10.75
C HIS A 54 1.82 7.06 -10.41
N GLY A 55 2.79 6.93 -9.50
CA GLY A 55 3.71 8.01 -9.13
C GLY A 55 3.07 9.27 -8.53
N SER A 56 2.84 9.28 -7.21
CA SER A 56 3.07 10.52 -6.45
C SER A 56 4.58 10.74 -6.23
N ALA A 57 5.31 10.72 -7.34
CA ALA A 57 6.63 11.30 -7.56
C ALA A 57 6.70 11.96 -8.96
N GLU A 58 5.56 12.14 -9.65
CA GLU A 58 5.45 12.86 -10.92
C GLU A 58 4.35 13.94 -10.84
N ARG A 59 4.70 15.06 -10.19
CA ARG A 59 4.43 16.46 -10.58
C ARG A 59 4.62 17.37 -9.38
N HIS A 60 5.87 17.79 -9.20
CA HIS A 60 6.18 19.18 -8.85
C HIS A 60 7.55 19.55 -9.40
N SER A 61 7.58 19.82 -10.71
CA SER A 61 8.39 20.86 -11.35
C SER A 61 7.61 21.33 -12.56
#